data_AF-A0A7Y3HNK3-F1
#
_entry.id   AF-A0A7Y3HNK3-F1
#
_cell.length_a   1.000
_cell.length_b   1.000
_cell.length_c   1.000
_cell.angle_alpha   90.00
_cell.angle_beta   90.00
_cell.angle_gamma   90.00
#
_symmetry.space_group_name_H-M   'P 1'
#
loop_
_entity.id
_entity.type
_entity.pdbx_description
1 polymer ?
#
loop_
_entity_poly.entity_id
_entity_poly.type
_entity_poly.pdbx_seq_one_letter_code
_entity_poly.pdbx_strand_id
1 'polypeptide(L)'
;SMVAFAKLNGTLKKSIRVPAYNIINNVLLLAIAAYAVYTTMQGGYELVPLYIIFAAALAYGILFVVPIGGADMPVVISLLNSFTGLAAAFGGFLYGNQVMLTGGILVGSAGTILTLVMCQAMNRPLTNVIFGGFSENGGPAGDSDAQGSIKDTTITDAAVLMNYSKKVIIVPGYGLAVAQAQHVVHELEEALIKKGVEVKYAIHPVAGRMPGHMNVLLAESNVEYDKLAEMEDVNPEFTTTDVVLVVGANDVVNPAAKTDPASPIYGMPILDVVDASHVIVNKRSMNVGYAGIDNALFYNPNTSMLFGDAKKVLSELVSEVNSM
;
A
#
# COMPACT_ATOMS: atom_id res chain seq x y z
N SER A 1 -10.67 -1.08 -14.84
CA SER A 1 -9.22 -1.36 -14.82
C SER A 1 -8.38 -0.32 -15.56
N MET A 2 -8.73 0.09 -16.78
CA MET A 2 -7.93 1.08 -17.55
C MET A 2 -7.73 2.42 -16.82
N VAL A 3 -8.75 2.96 -16.16
CA VAL A 3 -8.63 4.19 -15.36
C VAL A 3 -7.68 4.00 -14.16
N ALA A 4 -7.74 2.85 -13.48
CA ALA A 4 -6.83 2.53 -12.38
C ALA A 4 -5.38 2.45 -12.86
N PHE A 5 -5.15 1.82 -14.02
CA PHE A 5 -3.84 1.80 -14.68
C PHE A 5 -3.33 3.21 -15.00
N ALA A 6 -4.16 4.06 -15.62
CA ALA A 6 -3.78 5.43 -15.96
C ALA A 6 -3.43 6.29 -14.73
N LYS A 7 -4.06 6.03 -13.59
CA LYS A 7 -3.74 6.67 -12.31
C LYS A 7 -2.41 6.21 -11.74
N LEU A 8 -2.15 4.90 -11.74
CA LEU A 8 -0.89 4.34 -11.23
C LEU A 8 0.30 4.72 -12.09
N ASN A 9 0.12 4.79 -13.41
CA ASN A 9 1.14 5.25 -14.35
C ASN A 9 1.36 6.77 -14.32
N GLY A 10 0.62 7.51 -13.48
CA GLY A 10 0.77 8.97 -13.33
C GLY A 10 0.25 9.81 -14.51
N THR A 11 -0.41 9.19 -15.50
CA THR A 11 -1.06 9.89 -16.62
C THR A 11 -2.27 10.68 -16.14
N LEU A 12 -3.02 10.14 -15.17
CA LEU A 12 -4.20 10.77 -14.56
C LEU A 12 -3.89 11.17 -13.11
N LYS A 13 -3.53 12.44 -12.90
CA LYS A 13 -2.90 12.91 -11.64
C LYS A 13 -3.85 13.32 -10.51
N LYS A 14 -5.14 13.58 -10.77
CA LYS A 14 -6.08 14.06 -9.75
C LYS A 14 -7.38 13.23 -9.76
N SER A 15 -7.91 12.93 -8.58
CA SER A 15 -9.28 12.47 -8.42
C SER A 15 -10.22 13.60 -8.85
N ILE A 16 -10.81 13.50 -10.04
CA ILE A 16 -11.78 14.47 -10.52
C ILE A 16 -13.09 14.18 -9.77
N ARG A 17 -13.51 15.11 -8.93
CA ARG A 17 -14.81 15.00 -8.24
C ARG A 17 -15.88 15.69 -9.06
N VAL A 18 -16.90 14.92 -9.42
CA VAL A 18 -18.13 15.44 -9.99
C VAL A 18 -19.05 15.86 -8.83
N PRO A 19 -19.73 17.01 -8.89
CA PRO A 19 -20.73 17.37 -7.88
C PRO A 19 -21.80 16.28 -7.77
N ALA A 20 -22.22 15.95 -6.56
CA ALA A 20 -23.20 14.87 -6.27
C ALA A 20 -22.82 13.48 -6.82
N TYR A 21 -21.52 13.17 -6.88
CA TYR A 21 -20.99 11.90 -7.40
C TYR A 21 -21.76 10.64 -6.95
N ASN A 22 -21.98 10.48 -5.64
CA ASN A 22 -22.64 9.27 -5.10
C ASN A 22 -24.06 9.10 -5.65
N ILE A 23 -24.79 10.20 -5.85
CA ILE A 23 -26.14 10.17 -6.40
C ILE A 23 -26.08 9.78 -7.88
N ILE A 24 -25.21 10.44 -8.66
CA ILE A 24 -25.05 10.16 -10.10
C ILE A 24 -24.67 8.70 -10.32
N ASN A 25 -23.71 8.18 -9.55
CA ASN A 25 -23.22 6.82 -9.70
C ASN A 25 -24.31 5.78 -9.34
N ASN A 26 -25.03 5.98 -8.24
CA ASN A 26 -26.09 5.07 -7.81
C ASN A 26 -27.30 5.10 -8.76
N VAL A 27 -27.70 6.28 -9.23
CA VAL A 27 -28.78 6.42 -10.22
C VAL A 27 -28.40 5.74 -11.52
N LEU A 28 -27.16 5.93 -12.00
CA LEU A 28 -26.67 5.28 -13.22
C LEU A 28 -26.66 3.75 -13.07
N LEU A 29 -26.19 3.21 -11.94
CA LEU A 29 -26.18 1.77 -11.68
C LEU A 29 -27.61 1.19 -11.69
N LEU A 30 -28.53 1.84 -10.98
CA LEU A 30 -29.93 1.42 -10.93
C LEU A 30 -30.60 1.52 -12.30
N ALA A 31 -30.30 2.56 -13.08
CA ALA A 31 -30.81 2.72 -14.43
C ALA A 31 -30.30 1.61 -15.37
N ILE A 32 -29.01 1.25 -15.29
CA ILE A 32 -28.45 0.13 -16.06
C ILE A 32 -29.13 -1.19 -15.69
N ALA A 33 -29.31 -1.46 -14.39
CA ALA A 33 -29.96 -2.68 -13.91
C ALA A 33 -31.44 -2.74 -14.32
N ALA A 34 -32.19 -1.66 -14.14
CA ALA A 34 -33.60 -1.58 -14.53
C ALA A 34 -33.77 -1.74 -16.05
N TYR A 35 -32.90 -1.11 -16.84
CA TYR A 35 -32.91 -1.25 -18.30
C TYR A 35 -32.57 -2.68 -18.74
N ALA A 36 -31.60 -3.34 -18.09
CA ALA A 36 -31.29 -4.74 -18.35
C ALA A 36 -32.46 -5.68 -18.03
N VAL A 37 -33.18 -5.46 -16.93
CA VAL A 37 -34.39 -6.26 -16.61
C VAL A 37 -35.48 -6.00 -17.65
N TYR A 38 -35.73 -4.73 -17.99
CA TYR A 38 -36.74 -4.35 -18.98
C TYR A 38 -36.50 -5.03 -20.34
N THR A 39 -35.26 -5.06 -20.83
CA THR A 39 -34.93 -5.71 -22.11
C THR A 39 -35.14 -7.22 -22.07
N THR A 40 -34.86 -7.87 -20.93
CA THR A 40 -35.15 -9.32 -20.78
C THR A 40 -36.64 -9.63 -20.73
N MET A 41 -37.48 -8.74 -20.18
CA MET A 41 -38.93 -8.94 -20.10
C MET A 41 -39.63 -8.74 -21.46
N GLN A 42 -39.09 -7.88 -22.31
CA GLN A 42 -39.63 -7.61 -23.66
C GLN A 42 -39.42 -8.79 -24.62
N GLY A 43 -38.54 -9.74 -24.32
CA GLY A 43 -38.30 -10.94 -25.14
C GLY A 43 -37.65 -10.68 -26.50
N GLY A 44 -37.29 -9.42 -26.81
CA GLY A 44 -36.62 -9.04 -28.06
C GLY A 44 -35.11 -9.11 -27.93
N TYR A 45 -34.46 -9.97 -28.71
CA TYR A 45 -33.00 -10.08 -28.80
C TYR A 45 -32.40 -9.03 -29.74
N GLU A 46 -32.77 -7.77 -29.56
CA GLU A 46 -32.25 -6.69 -30.39
C GLU A 46 -30.82 -6.31 -29.96
N LEU A 47 -29.93 -6.11 -30.94
CA LEU A 47 -28.53 -5.75 -30.68
C LEU A 47 -28.40 -4.33 -30.11
N VAL A 48 -29.35 -3.44 -30.42
CA VAL A 48 -29.28 -2.03 -30.02
C VAL A 48 -29.36 -1.86 -28.48
N PRO A 49 -30.35 -2.44 -27.77
CA PRO A 49 -30.37 -2.40 -26.30
C PRO A 49 -29.13 -2.98 -25.64
N LEU A 50 -28.55 -4.06 -26.21
CA LEU A 50 -27.31 -4.66 -25.72
C LEU A 50 -26.14 -3.66 -25.78
N TYR A 51 -25.95 -2.99 -26.92
CA TYR A 51 -24.89 -1.99 -27.08
C TYR A 51 -25.09 -0.78 -26.17
N ILE A 52 -26.33 -0.38 -25.90
CA ILE A 52 -26.64 0.70 -24.94
C ILE A 52 -26.22 0.28 -23.53
N ILE A 53 -26.57 -0.93 -23.09
CA ILE A 53 -26.15 -1.46 -21.78
C ILE A 53 -24.62 -1.51 -21.70
N PHE A 54 -23.96 -2.00 -22.75
CA PHE A 54 -22.50 -2.09 -22.81
C PHE A 54 -21.83 -0.71 -22.70
N ALA A 55 -22.29 0.27 -23.48
CA ALA A 55 -21.77 1.63 -23.42
C ALA A 55 -22.00 2.29 -22.06
N ALA A 56 -23.19 2.09 -21.46
CA ALA A 56 -23.51 2.60 -20.13
C ALA A 56 -22.64 1.94 -19.05
N ALA A 57 -22.37 0.63 -19.15
CA ALA A 57 -21.47 -0.07 -18.24
C ALA A 57 -20.02 0.42 -18.33
N LEU A 58 -19.53 0.75 -19.54
CA LEU A 58 -18.22 1.39 -19.72
C LEU A 58 -18.18 2.78 -19.06
N ALA A 59 -19.19 3.61 -19.29
CA ALA A 59 -19.31 4.92 -18.66
C ALA A 59 -19.37 4.83 -17.12
N TYR A 60 -20.16 3.88 -16.62
CA TYR A 60 -20.23 3.57 -15.18
C TYR A 60 -18.86 3.13 -14.64
N GLY A 61 -18.15 2.25 -15.35
CA GLY A 61 -16.80 1.82 -14.93
C GLY A 61 -15.80 2.97 -14.83
N ILE A 62 -15.90 3.98 -15.70
CA ILE A 62 -15.10 5.20 -15.61
C ILE A 62 -15.51 6.00 -14.36
N LEU A 63 -16.79 6.31 -14.21
CA LEU A 63 -17.31 7.08 -13.07
C LEU A 63 -17.03 6.38 -11.73
N PHE A 64 -17.08 5.05 -11.68
CA PHE A 64 -16.80 4.26 -10.49
C PHE A 64 -15.36 4.43 -9.99
N VAL A 65 -14.37 4.46 -10.89
CA VAL A 65 -12.94 4.47 -10.51
C VAL A 65 -12.35 5.88 -10.41
N VAL A 66 -12.89 6.87 -11.15
CA VAL A 66 -12.36 8.25 -11.22
C VAL A 66 -12.25 8.98 -9.88
N PRO A 67 -13.19 8.90 -8.93
CA PRO A 67 -13.09 9.67 -7.68
C PRO A 67 -12.20 9.01 -6.63
N ILE A 68 -11.91 7.71 -6.78
CA ILE A 68 -11.12 6.99 -5.79
C ILE A 68 -9.70 7.54 -5.80
N GLY A 69 -9.16 7.86 -4.62
CA GLY A 69 -7.83 8.43 -4.48
C GLY A 69 -6.76 7.45 -4.96
N GLY A 70 -5.56 7.96 -5.26
CA GLY A 70 -4.39 7.11 -5.44
C GLY A 70 -4.27 6.15 -4.25
N ALA A 71 -4.34 6.71 -3.04
CA ALA A 71 -4.38 6.06 -1.72
C ALA A 71 -4.91 4.62 -1.74
N ASP A 72 -6.11 4.48 -2.27
CA ASP A 72 -6.91 3.27 -2.16
C ASP A 72 -6.94 2.46 -3.47
N MET A 73 -6.18 2.86 -4.49
CA MET A 73 -6.08 2.15 -5.78
C MET A 73 -5.77 0.65 -5.64
N PRO A 74 -4.88 0.20 -4.72
CA PRO A 74 -4.62 -1.23 -4.55
C PRO A 74 -5.90 -2.03 -4.20
N VAL A 75 -6.76 -1.47 -3.36
CA VAL A 75 -8.07 -2.07 -3.00
C VAL A 75 -9.00 -2.10 -4.20
N VAL A 76 -9.04 -1.03 -4.99
CA VAL A 76 -9.85 -0.98 -6.22
C VAL A 76 -9.41 -2.03 -7.23
N ILE A 77 -8.10 -2.26 -7.37
CA ILE A 77 -7.59 -3.30 -8.27
C ILE A 77 -8.05 -4.68 -7.82
N SER A 78 -7.92 -4.98 -6.52
CA SER A 78 -8.39 -6.24 -5.94
C SER A 78 -9.90 -6.44 -6.14
N LEU A 79 -10.69 -5.38 -5.93
CA LEU A 79 -12.14 -5.40 -6.14
C LEU A 79 -12.51 -5.63 -7.61
N LEU A 80 -11.84 -4.95 -8.53
CA LEU A 80 -12.05 -5.14 -9.97
C LEU A 80 -11.64 -6.55 -10.43
N ASN A 81 -10.62 -7.14 -9.80
CA ASN A 81 -10.23 -8.53 -10.03
C ASN A 81 -11.33 -9.51 -9.56
N SER A 82 -11.97 -9.22 -8.42
CA SER A 82 -13.15 -9.98 -7.99
C SER A 82 -14.29 -9.89 -9.01
N PHE A 83 -14.59 -8.69 -9.52
CA PHE A 83 -15.63 -8.50 -10.54
C PHE A 83 -15.34 -9.24 -11.85
N THR A 84 -14.07 -9.34 -12.26
CA THR A 84 -13.71 -10.17 -13.43
C THR A 84 -13.97 -11.66 -13.18
N GLY A 85 -13.71 -12.16 -11.97
CA GLY A 85 -14.04 -13.53 -11.59
C GLY A 85 -15.55 -13.78 -11.61
N LEU A 86 -16.35 -12.87 -11.05
CA LEU A 86 -17.81 -12.96 -11.06
C LEU A 86 -18.39 -12.93 -12.48
N ALA A 87 -17.86 -12.05 -13.35
CA ALA A 87 -18.25 -12.01 -14.77
C ALA A 87 -17.91 -13.32 -15.51
N ALA A 88 -16.74 -13.90 -15.24
CA ALA A 88 -16.37 -15.21 -15.78
C ALA A 88 -17.29 -16.32 -15.26
N ALA A 89 -17.70 -16.28 -13.98
CA ALA A 89 -18.65 -17.24 -13.43
C ALA A 89 -20.01 -17.17 -14.15
N PHE A 90 -20.54 -15.96 -14.38
CA PHE A 90 -21.78 -15.78 -15.14
C PHE A 90 -21.65 -16.24 -16.60
N GLY A 91 -20.51 -15.99 -17.25
CA GLY A 91 -20.24 -16.53 -18.59
C GLY A 91 -20.16 -18.05 -18.59
N GLY A 92 -19.54 -18.65 -17.57
CA GLY A 92 -19.49 -20.11 -17.39
C GLY A 92 -20.88 -20.72 -17.23
N PHE A 93 -21.76 -20.07 -16.48
CA PHE A 93 -23.17 -20.45 -16.36
C PHE A 93 -23.90 -20.35 -17.71
N LEU A 94 -23.72 -19.24 -18.43
CA LEU A 94 -24.36 -18.99 -19.73
C LEU A 94 -23.97 -20.03 -20.79
N TYR A 95 -22.70 -20.42 -20.85
CA TYR A 95 -22.17 -21.39 -21.82
C TYR A 95 -22.20 -22.85 -21.35
N GLY A 96 -22.67 -23.11 -20.13
CA GLY A 96 -22.61 -24.45 -19.53
C GLY A 96 -21.17 -24.97 -19.34
N ASN A 97 -20.18 -24.07 -19.21
CA ASN A 97 -18.78 -24.42 -19.08
C ASN A 97 -18.37 -24.47 -17.60
N GLN A 98 -18.25 -25.69 -17.06
CA GLN A 98 -17.86 -25.92 -15.66
C GLN A 98 -16.48 -25.37 -15.29
N VAL A 99 -15.51 -25.40 -16.21
CA VAL A 99 -14.15 -24.89 -15.95
C VAL A 99 -14.20 -23.37 -15.78
N MET A 100 -14.90 -22.69 -16.67
CA MET A 100 -15.08 -21.23 -16.61
C MET A 100 -15.89 -20.81 -15.38
N LEU A 101 -16.95 -21.56 -15.05
CA LEU A 101 -17.75 -21.32 -13.84
C LEU A 101 -16.91 -21.47 -12.58
N THR A 102 -16.21 -22.60 -12.44
CA THR A 102 -15.40 -22.91 -11.25
C THR A 102 -14.23 -21.93 -11.11
N GLY A 103 -13.52 -21.65 -12.20
CA GLY A 103 -12.44 -20.67 -12.22
C GLY A 103 -12.92 -19.25 -11.88
N GLY A 104 -14.07 -18.83 -12.41
CA GLY A 104 -14.68 -17.54 -12.11
C GLY A 104 -15.04 -17.39 -10.63
N ILE A 105 -15.68 -18.40 -10.04
CA ILE A 105 -16.03 -18.42 -8.61
C ILE A 105 -14.77 -18.35 -7.73
N LEU A 106 -13.72 -19.11 -8.08
CA LEU A 106 -12.47 -19.12 -7.35
C LEU A 106 -11.76 -17.76 -7.39
N VAL A 107 -11.65 -17.14 -8.57
CA VAL A 107 -11.06 -15.80 -8.71
C VAL A 107 -11.90 -14.73 -8.01
N GLY A 108 -13.23 -14.79 -8.15
CA GLY A 108 -14.16 -13.83 -7.53
C GLY A 108 -14.11 -13.87 -6.00
N SER A 109 -14.15 -15.07 -5.41
CA SER A 109 -14.06 -15.24 -3.96
C SER A 109 -12.70 -14.81 -3.40
N ALA A 110 -11.59 -15.25 -4.01
CA ALA A 110 -10.24 -14.89 -3.60
C ALA A 110 -10.01 -13.37 -3.67
N GLY A 111 -10.42 -12.71 -4.76
CA GLY A 111 -10.33 -11.26 -4.90
C GLY A 111 -11.14 -10.50 -3.85
N THR A 112 -12.33 -11.00 -3.51
CA THR A 112 -13.18 -10.39 -2.48
C THR A 112 -12.54 -10.49 -1.10
N ILE A 113 -12.02 -11.66 -0.73
CA ILE A 113 -11.31 -11.87 0.54
C ILE A 113 -10.09 -10.95 0.62
N LEU A 114 -9.28 -10.92 -0.43
CA LEU A 114 -8.10 -10.06 -0.48
C LEU A 114 -8.47 -8.57 -0.33
N THR A 115 -9.56 -8.13 -0.98
CA THR A 115 -10.07 -6.77 -0.83
C THR A 115 -10.41 -6.44 0.63
N LEU A 116 -11.07 -7.37 1.34
CA LEU A 116 -11.45 -7.18 2.74
C LEU A 116 -10.23 -7.13 3.67
N VAL A 117 -9.26 -8.02 3.49
CA VAL A 117 -8.02 -8.04 4.28
C VAL A 117 -7.23 -6.74 4.06
N MET A 118 -7.16 -6.24 2.82
CA MET A 118 -6.52 -4.96 2.55
C MET A 118 -7.24 -3.79 3.20
N CYS A 119 -8.58 -3.76 3.16
CA CYS A 119 -9.37 -2.74 3.87
C CYS A 119 -9.13 -2.76 5.38
N GLN A 120 -9.04 -3.95 5.99
CA GLN A 120 -8.72 -4.12 7.40
C GLN A 120 -7.30 -3.63 7.72
N ALA A 121 -6.32 -4.00 6.90
CA ALA A 121 -4.93 -3.58 7.08
C ALA A 121 -4.71 -2.06 6.91
N MET A 122 -5.56 -1.38 6.14
CA MET A 122 -5.54 0.09 6.03
C MET A 122 -6.43 0.79 7.07
N ASN A 123 -7.14 0.04 7.93
CA ASN A 123 -8.21 0.52 8.81
C ASN A 123 -9.23 1.44 8.09
N ARG A 124 -9.60 1.10 6.85
CA ARG A 124 -10.59 1.84 6.06
C ARG A 124 -11.64 0.86 5.53
N PRO A 125 -12.91 0.95 5.97
CA PRO A 125 -13.94 0.04 5.50
C PRO A 125 -14.20 0.24 4.01
N LEU A 126 -14.61 -0.83 3.32
CA LEU A 126 -14.84 -0.83 1.86
C LEU A 126 -15.82 0.27 1.42
N THR A 127 -16.82 0.59 2.25
CA THR A 127 -17.75 1.70 2.01
C THR A 127 -17.04 3.05 1.91
N ASN A 128 -16.02 3.29 2.74
CA ASN A 128 -15.25 4.53 2.73
C ASN A 128 -14.28 4.57 1.54
N VAL A 129 -13.82 3.42 1.04
CA VAL A 129 -12.98 3.36 -0.16
C VAL A 129 -13.82 3.62 -1.43
N ILE A 130 -15.02 3.06 -1.51
CA ILE A 130 -15.89 3.14 -2.70
C ILE A 130 -16.72 4.43 -2.72
N PHE A 131 -17.33 4.79 -1.59
CA PHE A 131 -18.28 5.91 -1.47
C PHE A 131 -17.75 7.06 -0.63
N GLY A 132 -16.67 6.83 0.12
CA GLY A 132 -15.96 7.89 0.82
C GLY A 132 -15.22 8.72 -0.21
N GLY A 133 -15.86 9.80 -0.66
CA GLY A 133 -15.10 11.00 -0.89
C GLY A 133 -14.29 11.24 0.39
N PHE A 134 -13.00 11.60 0.28
CA PHE A 134 -12.34 12.29 1.39
C PHE A 134 -13.26 13.44 1.74
N SER A 135 -14.08 13.24 2.77
CA SER A 135 -14.80 14.31 3.38
C SER A 135 -13.69 15.18 3.92
N GLU A 136 -13.71 16.45 3.59
CA GLU A 136 -13.15 17.50 4.45
C GLU A 136 -13.92 17.55 5.78
N ASN A 137 -14.30 16.39 6.33
CA ASN A 137 -14.66 16.19 7.74
C ASN A 137 -13.47 15.58 8.48
N GLY A 138 -12.25 15.71 7.93
CA GLY A 138 -11.16 16.02 8.83
C GLY A 138 -11.55 17.35 9.47
N GLY A 139 -11.83 17.34 10.78
CA GLY A 139 -11.78 18.57 11.56
C GLY A 139 -10.50 19.34 11.21
N PRO A 140 -10.48 20.67 11.45
CA PRO A 140 -9.36 21.53 11.04
C PRO A 140 -8.07 20.78 11.30
N ALA A 141 -7.27 20.59 10.25
CA ALA A 141 -6.01 19.87 10.32
C ALA A 141 -5.38 20.26 11.65
N GLY A 142 -5.40 19.31 12.59
CA GLY A 142 -4.73 19.48 13.85
C GLY A 142 -3.30 19.61 13.43
N ASP A 143 -2.83 20.85 13.37
CA ASP A 143 -1.44 21.19 13.40
C ASP A 143 -0.98 20.69 14.78
N SER A 144 -0.85 19.38 14.91
CA SER A 144 -0.06 18.80 15.96
C SER A 144 1.34 19.23 15.59
N ASP A 145 1.69 20.40 16.10
CA ASP A 145 3.02 20.99 16.16
C ASP A 145 4.02 19.87 16.48
N ALA A 146 4.51 19.18 15.44
CA ALA A 146 5.65 18.29 15.57
C ALA A 146 6.88 19.20 15.59
N GLN A 147 6.96 20.04 16.64
CA GLN A 147 8.07 20.94 16.96
C GLN A 147 9.21 20.14 17.62
N GLY A 148 9.69 19.10 16.94
CA GLY A 148 10.88 18.39 17.36
C GLY A 148 12.10 18.84 16.57
N SER A 149 13.28 18.81 17.21
CA SER A 149 14.54 18.88 16.47
C SER A 149 14.76 17.55 15.76
N ILE A 150 14.92 17.60 14.43
CA ILE A 150 15.32 16.43 13.64
C ILE A 150 16.80 16.14 13.91
N LYS A 151 17.15 14.87 14.07
CA LYS A 151 18.54 14.42 14.13
C LYS A 151 18.94 13.88 12.77
N ASP A 152 19.96 14.48 12.16
CA ASP A 152 20.54 13.98 10.93
C ASP A 152 21.71 13.06 11.27
N THR A 153 21.83 11.93 10.55
CA THR A 153 22.96 11.00 10.67
C THR A 153 23.72 10.91 9.37
N THR A 154 25.02 10.64 9.46
CA THR A 154 25.84 10.32 8.29
C THR A 154 25.80 8.83 7.98
N ILE A 155 26.24 8.47 6.77
CA ILE A 155 26.35 7.08 6.32
C ILE A 155 27.35 6.31 7.18
N THR A 156 28.49 6.94 7.50
CA THR A 156 29.53 6.35 8.35
C THR A 156 28.99 6.05 9.74
N ASP A 157 28.26 6.99 10.36
CA ASP A 157 27.67 6.77 11.69
C ASP A 157 26.62 5.65 11.67
N ALA A 158 25.77 5.62 10.63
CA ALA A 158 24.78 4.57 10.43
C ALA A 158 25.42 3.19 10.22
N ALA A 159 26.51 3.11 9.45
CA ALA A 159 27.26 1.89 9.22
C ALA A 159 27.93 1.38 10.50
N VAL A 160 28.56 2.28 11.29
CA VAL A 160 29.15 1.94 12.59
C VAL A 160 28.07 1.39 13.53
N LEU A 161 26.93 2.08 13.64
CA LEU A 161 25.83 1.67 14.50
C LEU A 161 25.33 0.26 14.14
N MET A 162 25.09 0.00 12.85
CA MET A 162 24.64 -1.32 12.38
C MET A 162 25.71 -2.41 12.54
N ASN A 163 26.99 -2.08 12.37
CA ASN A 163 28.11 -3.02 12.50
C ASN A 163 28.31 -3.53 13.94
N TYR A 164 28.04 -2.70 14.94
CA TYR A 164 28.14 -3.08 16.36
C TYR A 164 26.82 -3.58 16.96
N SER A 165 25.75 -3.63 16.16
CA SER A 165 24.46 -4.16 16.59
C SER A 165 24.44 -5.68 16.56
N LYS A 166 23.66 -6.29 17.45
CA LYS A 166 23.40 -7.74 17.41
C LYS A 166 22.21 -8.05 16.53
N LYS A 167 21.19 -7.18 16.54
CA LYS A 167 19.94 -7.39 15.80
C LYS A 167 19.54 -6.13 15.03
N VAL A 168 19.39 -6.27 13.72
CA VAL A 168 18.97 -5.21 12.80
C VAL A 168 17.68 -5.63 12.09
N ILE A 169 16.64 -4.80 12.15
CA ILE A 169 15.40 -5.04 11.41
C ILE A 169 15.28 -4.00 10.30
N ILE A 170 15.10 -4.46 9.07
CA ILE A 170 14.90 -3.60 7.90
C ILE A 170 13.41 -3.48 7.63
N VAL A 171 12.90 -2.26 7.54
CA VAL A 171 11.50 -1.96 7.21
C VAL A 171 11.44 -1.39 5.78
N PRO A 172 11.18 -2.23 4.77
CA PRO A 172 11.08 -1.78 3.38
C PRO A 172 9.77 -1.04 3.13
N GLY A 173 9.84 0.06 2.39
CA GLY A 173 8.69 0.81 1.91
C GLY A 173 8.69 1.05 0.41
N TYR A 174 7.68 1.79 -0.06
CA TYR A 174 7.55 2.10 -1.49
C TYR A 174 8.77 2.84 -2.07
N GLY A 175 9.47 3.63 -1.26
CA GLY A 175 10.68 4.32 -1.71
C GLY A 175 11.81 3.39 -2.16
N LEU A 176 11.94 2.21 -1.54
CA LEU A 176 12.90 1.16 -1.94
C LEU A 176 12.57 0.65 -3.34
N ALA A 177 11.29 0.38 -3.61
CA ALA A 177 10.81 -0.07 -4.92
C ALA A 177 11.01 0.99 -6.01
N VAL A 178 10.72 2.26 -5.71
CA VAL A 178 10.91 3.37 -6.67
C VAL A 178 12.38 3.55 -7.03
N ALA A 179 13.28 3.39 -6.07
CA ALA A 179 14.73 3.49 -6.30
C ALA A 179 15.33 2.22 -6.93
N GLN A 180 14.56 1.13 -7.05
CA GLN A 180 15.06 -0.18 -7.51
C GLN A 180 16.28 -0.64 -6.69
N ALA A 181 16.13 -0.54 -5.36
CA ALA A 181 17.21 -0.78 -4.39
C ALA A 181 17.16 -2.18 -3.74
N GLN A 182 16.23 -3.06 -4.14
CA GLN A 182 16.01 -4.38 -3.53
C GLN A 182 17.29 -5.25 -3.50
N HIS A 183 18.04 -5.28 -4.60
CA HIS A 183 19.31 -6.03 -4.67
C HIS A 183 20.36 -5.46 -3.73
N VAL A 184 20.42 -4.13 -3.60
CA VAL A 184 21.41 -3.46 -2.73
C VAL A 184 21.07 -3.66 -1.26
N VAL A 185 19.79 -3.69 -0.90
CA VAL A 185 19.37 -4.05 0.47
C VAL A 185 19.75 -5.48 0.80
N HIS A 186 19.59 -6.42 -0.14
CA HIS A 186 20.04 -7.79 0.06
C HIS A 186 21.58 -7.90 0.20
N GLU A 187 22.34 -7.12 -0.57
CA GLU A 187 23.80 -7.02 -0.38
C GLU A 187 24.16 -6.48 1.01
N LEU A 188 23.40 -5.52 1.54
CA LEU A 188 23.59 -4.99 2.90
C LEU A 188 23.29 -6.03 3.96
N GLU A 189 22.20 -6.78 3.79
CA GLU A 189 21.85 -7.91 4.64
C GLU A 189 22.98 -8.95 4.68
N GLU A 190 23.50 -9.39 3.53
CA GLU A 190 24.61 -10.34 3.48
C GLU A 190 25.88 -9.79 4.17
N ALA A 191 26.19 -8.51 3.97
CA ALA A 191 27.33 -7.86 4.59
C ALA A 191 27.22 -7.86 6.13
N LEU A 192 26.03 -7.58 6.66
CA LEU A 192 25.76 -7.60 8.10
C LEU A 192 25.78 -9.03 8.68
N ILE A 193 25.19 -10.00 7.97
CA ILE A 193 25.19 -11.42 8.39
C ILE A 193 26.62 -11.98 8.47
N LYS A 194 27.50 -11.62 7.51
CA LYS A 194 28.93 -12.01 7.54
C LYS A 194 29.65 -11.53 8.81
N LYS A 195 29.14 -10.50 9.47
CA LYS A 195 29.67 -9.95 10.72
C LYS A 195 28.98 -10.50 11.97
N GLY A 196 28.06 -11.45 11.81
CA GLY A 196 27.34 -12.09 12.91
C GLY A 196 26.14 -11.30 13.43
N VAL A 197 25.66 -10.31 12.66
CA VAL A 197 24.45 -9.55 12.98
C VAL A 197 23.22 -10.33 12.51
N GLU A 198 22.21 -10.46 13.36
CA GLU A 198 20.90 -11.02 12.98
C GLU A 198 20.11 -9.97 12.19
N VAL A 199 19.74 -10.29 10.95
CA VAL A 199 18.98 -9.40 10.07
C VAL A 199 17.64 -10.00 9.72
N LYS A 200 16.55 -9.25 9.91
CA LYS A 200 15.19 -9.60 9.49
C LYS A 200 14.53 -8.46 8.72
N TYR A 201 13.54 -8.79 7.90
CA TYR A 201 12.70 -7.83 7.21
C TYR A 201 11.32 -7.78 7.86
N ALA A 202 10.89 -6.60 8.27
CA ALA A 202 9.56 -6.36 8.80
C ALA A 202 8.63 -5.88 7.69
N ILE A 203 7.74 -6.76 7.22
CA ILE A 203 6.84 -6.47 6.11
C ILE A 203 5.49 -5.99 6.64
N HIS A 204 5.11 -4.78 6.25
CA HIS A 204 3.76 -4.29 6.49
C HIS A 204 2.82 -4.77 5.36
N PRO A 205 1.60 -5.28 5.65
CA PRO A 205 0.71 -5.86 4.63
C PRO A 205 0.35 -4.90 3.47
N VAL A 206 0.32 -3.60 3.76
CA VAL A 206 0.03 -2.53 2.78
C VAL A 206 1.26 -1.71 2.38
N ALA A 207 2.48 -2.18 2.66
CA ALA A 207 3.69 -1.54 2.15
C ALA A 207 3.72 -1.60 0.62
N GLY A 208 3.86 -0.44 -0.02
CA GLY A 208 3.99 -0.32 -1.48
C GLY A 208 2.73 0.19 -2.17
N ARG A 209 2.41 -0.42 -3.32
CA ARG A 209 1.28 -0.07 -4.22
C ARG A 209 0.46 -1.28 -4.67
N MET A 210 0.77 -2.47 -4.18
CA MET A 210 -0.04 -3.67 -4.39
C MET A 210 0.05 -4.55 -3.13
N PRO A 211 -0.93 -5.40 -2.84
CA PRO A 211 -0.79 -6.36 -1.76
C PRO A 211 0.39 -7.30 -2.04
N GLY A 212 1.22 -7.54 -1.02
CA GLY A 212 2.43 -8.35 -1.15
C GLY A 212 3.54 -7.74 -2.01
N HIS A 213 3.49 -6.43 -2.30
CA HIS A 213 4.47 -5.76 -3.17
C HIS A 213 5.91 -6.01 -2.68
N MET A 214 6.16 -5.82 -1.39
CA MET A 214 7.51 -5.96 -0.83
C MET A 214 7.96 -7.42 -0.83
N ASN A 215 7.07 -8.37 -0.52
CA ASN A 215 7.41 -9.81 -0.53
C ASN A 215 7.90 -10.24 -1.92
N VAL A 216 7.20 -9.83 -2.98
CA VAL A 216 7.57 -10.17 -4.36
C VAL A 216 8.90 -9.52 -4.76
N LEU A 217 9.11 -8.24 -4.44
CA LEU A 217 10.37 -7.56 -4.77
C LEU A 217 11.57 -8.13 -4.03
N LEU A 218 11.42 -8.50 -2.76
CA LEU A 218 12.50 -9.08 -1.98
C LEU A 218 12.80 -10.53 -2.42
N ALA A 219 11.76 -11.28 -2.79
CA ALA A 219 11.93 -12.60 -3.39
C ALA A 219 12.65 -12.53 -4.75
N GLU A 220 12.39 -11.50 -5.57
CA GLU A 220 13.14 -11.26 -6.82
C GLU A 220 14.64 -10.99 -6.56
N SER A 221 14.98 -10.38 -5.43
CA SER A 221 16.37 -10.21 -4.99
C SER A 221 16.98 -11.42 -4.27
N ASN A 222 16.33 -12.59 -4.27
CA ASN A 222 16.77 -13.82 -3.58
C ASN A 222 16.87 -13.72 -2.06
N VAL A 223 16.10 -12.84 -1.42
CA VAL A 223 15.97 -12.85 0.04
C VAL A 223 15.22 -14.12 0.46
N GLU A 224 15.77 -14.84 1.44
CA GLU A 224 15.13 -16.04 2.01
C GLU A 224 13.81 -15.69 2.70
N TYR A 225 12.75 -16.45 2.41
CA TYR A 225 11.42 -16.22 2.98
C TYR A 225 11.40 -16.25 4.51
N ASP A 226 12.26 -17.05 5.14
CA ASP A 226 12.34 -17.16 6.60
C ASP A 226 12.77 -15.86 7.29
N LYS A 227 13.39 -14.93 6.55
CA LYS A 227 13.77 -13.61 7.05
C LYS A 227 12.67 -12.56 6.84
N LEU A 228 11.65 -12.87 6.02
CA LEU A 228 10.50 -12.01 5.79
C LEU A 228 9.48 -12.26 6.90
N ALA A 229 9.52 -11.43 7.93
CA ALA A 229 8.57 -11.50 9.04
C ALA A 229 7.37 -10.59 8.75
N GLU A 230 6.17 -11.14 8.90
CA GLU A 230 4.93 -10.37 8.85
C GLU A 230 4.80 -9.49 10.10
N MET A 231 4.04 -8.40 9.97
CA MET A 231 3.90 -7.37 11.02
C MET A 231 3.51 -7.92 12.40
N GLU A 232 2.61 -8.90 12.46
CA GLU A 232 2.13 -9.47 13.73
C GLU A 232 3.23 -10.23 14.49
N ASP A 233 4.11 -10.90 13.75
CA ASP A 233 5.20 -11.71 14.32
C ASP A 233 6.39 -10.83 14.73
N VAL A 234 6.68 -9.77 13.95
CA VAL A 234 7.86 -8.92 14.17
C VAL A 234 7.63 -7.82 15.20
N ASN A 235 6.39 -7.37 15.41
CA ASN A 235 6.09 -6.26 16.32
C ASN A 235 6.60 -6.49 17.76
N PRO A 236 6.40 -7.67 18.39
CA PRO A 236 6.95 -7.95 19.71
C PRO A 236 8.49 -7.92 19.76
N GLU A 237 9.16 -8.18 18.65
CA GLU A 237 10.62 -8.27 18.58
C GLU A 237 11.31 -6.90 18.62
N PHE A 238 10.62 -5.80 18.24
CA PHE A 238 11.22 -4.46 18.17
C PHE A 238 11.83 -3.99 19.49
N THR A 239 11.24 -4.37 20.62
CA THR A 239 11.76 -4.06 21.97
C THR A 239 13.15 -4.64 22.25
N THR A 240 13.54 -5.69 21.52
CA THR A 240 14.85 -6.37 21.63
C THR A 240 15.78 -6.04 20.47
N THR A 241 15.37 -5.14 19.58
CA THR A 241 16.12 -4.75 18.39
C THR A 241 17.02 -3.55 18.69
N ASP A 242 18.28 -3.67 18.31
CA ASP A 242 19.26 -2.59 18.50
C ASP A 242 19.02 -1.48 17.48
N VAL A 243 18.85 -1.84 16.20
CA VAL A 243 18.69 -0.87 15.11
C VAL A 243 17.59 -1.27 14.16
N VAL A 244 16.71 -0.32 13.85
CA VAL A 244 15.72 -0.45 12.77
C VAL A 244 16.11 0.46 11.61
N LEU A 245 16.29 -0.11 10.42
CA LEU A 245 16.53 0.64 9.19
C LEU A 245 15.23 0.76 8.39
N VAL A 246 14.60 1.92 8.43
CA VAL A 246 13.39 2.22 7.65
C VAL A 246 13.79 2.76 6.28
N VAL A 247 13.52 1.99 5.21
CA VAL A 247 13.93 2.36 3.84
C VAL A 247 12.70 2.78 3.02
N GLY A 248 12.50 4.10 2.90
CA GLY A 248 11.46 4.63 2.02
C GLY A 248 10.03 4.30 2.45
N ALA A 249 9.82 3.97 3.72
CA ALA A 249 8.51 3.85 4.35
C ALA A 249 8.16 5.13 5.12
N ASN A 250 6.88 5.47 5.22
CA ASN A 250 6.42 6.64 5.98
C ASN A 250 5.15 6.31 6.78
N ASP A 251 4.02 6.14 6.11
CA ASP A 251 2.72 5.99 6.79
C ASP A 251 2.65 4.71 7.64
N VAL A 252 3.27 3.61 7.19
CA VAL A 252 3.27 2.30 7.87
C VAL A 252 4.12 2.23 9.14
N VAL A 253 4.89 3.29 9.42
CA VAL A 253 5.70 3.44 10.64
C VAL A 253 5.28 4.68 11.45
N ASN A 254 4.15 5.31 11.11
CA ASN A 254 3.76 6.58 11.74
C ASN A 254 3.00 6.34 13.07
N PRO A 255 3.56 6.75 14.23
CA PRO A 255 2.94 6.53 15.54
C PRO A 255 1.59 7.22 15.70
N ALA A 256 1.30 8.26 14.90
CA ALA A 256 0.02 8.97 14.90
C ALA A 256 -1.19 8.05 14.67
N ALA A 257 -0.98 6.90 14.02
CA ALA A 257 -2.03 5.88 13.87
C ALA A 257 -2.54 5.33 15.22
N LYS A 258 -1.73 5.36 16.28
CA LYS A 258 -2.12 4.88 17.62
C LYS A 258 -2.38 6.03 18.61
N THR A 259 -1.66 7.13 18.49
CA THR A 259 -1.65 8.21 19.49
C THR A 259 -2.62 9.34 19.22
N ASP A 260 -2.97 9.60 17.96
CA ASP A 260 -3.78 10.76 17.58
C ASP A 260 -5.12 10.35 16.93
N PRO A 261 -6.25 10.42 17.68
CA PRO A 261 -7.58 10.15 17.16
C PRO A 261 -8.03 11.07 16.01
N ALA A 262 -7.42 12.24 15.84
CA ALA A 262 -7.73 13.16 14.74
C ALA A 262 -7.01 12.79 13.44
N SER A 263 -6.01 11.90 13.50
CA SER A 263 -5.21 11.52 12.34
C SER A 263 -6.03 10.71 11.32
N PRO A 264 -5.89 10.98 10.00
CA PRO A 264 -6.56 10.20 8.94
C PRO A 264 -6.20 8.71 8.93
N ILE A 265 -5.09 8.33 9.57
CA ILE A 265 -4.61 6.95 9.68
C ILE A 265 -4.86 6.35 11.07
N TYR A 266 -5.63 7.01 11.93
CA TYR A 266 -5.92 6.49 13.27
C TYR A 266 -6.56 5.10 13.22
N GLY A 267 -6.06 4.19 14.05
CA GLY A 267 -6.44 2.78 14.13
C GLY A 267 -5.83 1.88 13.05
N MET A 268 -5.05 2.42 12.10
CA MET A 268 -4.27 1.60 11.17
C MET A 268 -3.23 0.79 11.97
N PRO A 269 -3.16 -0.54 11.80
CA PRO A 269 -2.01 -1.31 12.27
C PRO A 269 -0.72 -0.71 11.69
N ILE A 270 0.32 -0.60 12.50
CA ILE A 270 1.62 -0.07 12.09
C ILE A 270 2.73 -0.96 12.64
N LEU A 271 3.93 -0.80 12.07
CA LEU A 271 5.15 -1.37 12.65
C LEU A 271 5.62 -0.50 13.81
N ASP A 272 5.78 -1.09 15.00
CA ASP A 272 6.15 -0.40 16.23
C ASP A 272 7.66 -0.13 16.32
N VAL A 273 8.20 0.48 15.27
CA VAL A 273 9.63 0.78 15.14
C VAL A 273 10.14 1.72 16.23
N VAL A 274 9.25 2.50 16.85
CA VAL A 274 9.58 3.42 17.96
C VAL A 274 10.10 2.68 19.19
N ASP A 275 9.74 1.41 19.37
CA ASP A 275 10.15 0.60 20.52
C ASP A 275 11.59 0.06 20.40
N ALA A 276 12.23 0.22 19.24
CA ALA A 276 13.62 -0.15 19.04
C ALA A 276 14.60 0.85 19.68
N SER A 277 15.81 0.38 19.98
CA SER A 277 16.84 1.20 20.63
C SER A 277 17.26 2.40 19.76
N HIS A 278 17.44 2.17 18.46
CA HIS A 278 17.74 3.20 17.47
C HIS A 278 16.96 2.98 16.17
N VAL A 279 16.43 4.06 15.60
CA VAL A 279 15.73 4.03 14.32
C VAL A 279 16.46 4.92 13.32
N ILE A 280 16.82 4.38 12.16
CA ILE A 280 17.40 5.13 11.05
C ILE A 280 16.37 5.18 9.93
N VAL A 281 15.95 6.38 9.53
CA VAL A 281 14.99 6.57 8.45
C VAL A 281 15.69 7.10 7.21
N ASN A 282 15.70 6.29 6.14
CA ASN A 282 16.17 6.71 4.84
C ASN A 282 15.03 7.26 3.97
N LYS A 283 15.15 8.55 3.61
CA LYS A 283 14.25 9.23 2.67
C LYS A 283 14.97 10.37 1.93
N ARG A 284 14.42 10.83 0.81
CA ARG A 284 15.04 11.89 -0.01
C ARG A 284 14.91 13.30 0.58
N SER A 285 13.79 13.58 1.25
CA SER A 285 13.46 14.89 1.82
C SER A 285 12.38 14.74 2.89
N MET A 286 12.01 15.82 3.58
CA MET A 286 10.92 15.84 4.57
C MET A 286 9.51 15.80 3.97
N ASN A 287 9.36 15.47 2.68
CA ASN A 287 8.05 15.37 2.05
C ASN A 287 7.17 14.33 2.75
N VAL A 288 5.86 14.64 2.76
CA VAL A 288 4.81 13.79 3.31
C VAL A 288 4.67 12.47 2.55
N GLY A 289 4.13 11.48 3.25
CA GLY A 289 3.82 10.17 2.72
C GLY A 289 2.58 10.18 1.83
N TYR A 290 1.93 9.03 1.74
CA TYR A 290 0.77 8.87 0.87
C TYR A 290 -0.51 9.43 1.48
N ALA A 291 -0.62 9.33 2.80
CA ALA A 291 -1.70 9.93 3.59
C ALA A 291 -1.63 11.47 3.64
N GLY A 292 -0.51 12.08 3.20
CA GLY A 292 -0.36 13.53 3.15
C GLY A 292 -0.18 14.20 4.51
N ILE A 293 0.14 13.41 5.55
CA ILE A 293 0.41 13.88 6.91
C ILE A 293 1.90 13.82 7.23
N ASP A 294 2.31 14.61 8.21
CA ASP A 294 3.65 14.51 8.78
C ASP A 294 3.75 13.30 9.73
N ASN A 295 4.98 12.90 10.06
CA ASN A 295 5.25 11.71 10.85
C ASN A 295 5.99 12.04 12.14
N ALA A 296 5.30 11.81 13.25
CA ALA A 296 5.84 12.03 14.60
C ALA A 296 7.12 11.23 14.89
N LEU A 297 7.33 10.07 14.22
CA LEU A 297 8.54 9.25 14.38
C LEU A 297 9.82 10.01 14.07
N PHE A 298 9.79 10.92 13.09
CA PHE A 298 10.99 11.64 12.64
C PHE A 298 11.55 12.61 13.68
N TYR A 299 10.74 12.93 14.68
CA TYR A 299 11.04 13.86 15.76
C TYR A 299 11.40 13.14 17.07
N ASN A 300 11.30 11.81 17.11
CA ASN A 300 11.63 11.05 18.30
C ASN A 300 13.14 11.07 18.57
N PRO A 301 13.55 11.07 19.86
CA PRO A 301 14.95 11.18 20.24
C PRO A 301 15.79 9.96 19.86
N ASN A 302 15.18 8.79 19.66
CA ASN A 302 15.84 7.56 19.20
C ASN A 302 15.87 7.43 17.67
N THR A 303 15.28 8.38 16.94
CA THR A 303 15.25 8.39 15.47
C THR A 303 16.30 9.33 14.89
N SER A 304 17.01 8.85 13.87
CA SER A 304 17.95 9.62 13.06
C SER A 304 17.58 9.54 11.59
N MET A 305 17.70 10.67 10.88
CA MET A 305 17.36 10.82 9.47
C MET A 305 18.60 10.65 8.60
N LEU A 306 18.53 9.73 7.64
CA LEU A 306 19.58 9.49 6.65
C LEU A 306 19.09 9.92 5.28
N PHE A 307 19.37 11.17 4.90
CA PHE A 307 18.86 11.75 3.67
C PHE A 307 19.59 11.25 2.42
N GLY A 308 18.82 10.90 1.39
CA GLY A 308 19.35 10.56 0.06
C GLY A 308 18.42 9.66 -0.74
N ASP A 309 18.81 9.38 -1.98
CA ASP A 309 18.17 8.32 -2.76
C ASP A 309 18.49 6.95 -2.16
N ALA A 310 17.48 6.09 -2.02
CA ALA A 310 17.63 4.83 -1.30
C ALA A 310 18.71 3.94 -1.92
N LYS A 311 18.77 3.82 -3.25
CA LYS A 311 19.77 2.97 -3.91
C LYS A 311 21.18 3.47 -3.64
N LYS A 312 21.40 4.79 -3.79
CA LYS A 312 22.71 5.40 -3.56
C LYS A 312 23.17 5.24 -2.10
N VAL A 313 22.30 5.59 -1.15
CA VAL A 313 22.61 5.53 0.29
C VAL A 313 22.90 4.09 0.72
N LEU A 314 22.10 3.13 0.26
CA LEU A 314 22.32 1.72 0.59
C LEU A 314 23.62 1.19 -0.02
N SER A 315 23.97 1.55 -1.25
CA SER A 315 25.24 1.13 -1.85
C SER A 315 26.45 1.69 -1.10
N GLU A 316 26.37 2.95 -0.65
CA GLU A 316 27.41 3.58 0.16
C GLU A 316 27.49 2.92 1.55
N LEU A 317 26.36 2.59 2.17
CA LEU A 317 26.31 1.81 3.42
C LEU A 317 26.96 0.43 3.27
N VAL A 318 26.65 -0.31 2.19
CA VAL A 318 27.27 -1.62 1.91
C VAL A 318 28.79 -1.48 1.82
N SER A 319 29.27 -0.46 1.10
CA SER A 319 30.71 -0.22 0.95
C SER A 319 31.38 0.09 2.28
N GLU A 320 30.77 0.93 3.11
CA GLU A 320 31.30 1.27 4.44
C GLU A 320 31.29 0.06 5.39
N VAL A 321 30.18 -0.67 5.46
CA VAL A 321 30.07 -1.87 6.30
C VAL A 321 31.14 -2.90 5.88
N ASN A 322 31.37 -3.12 4.59
CA ASN A 322 32.41 -4.05 4.12
C ASN A 322 33.85 -3.57 4.38
N SER A 323 34.05 -2.26 4.55
CA SER A 323 35.39 -1.67 4.78
C SER A 323 35.81 -1.67 6.25
N MET A 324 34.86 -1.89 7.17
CA MET A 324 35.08 -2.02 8.62
C MET A 324 35.49 -3.44 9.02
#